data_AF-H3BU60-F1
#
_entry.id   AF-H3BU60-F1
#
_cell.length_a   1.000
_cell.length_b   1.000
_cell.length_c   1.000
_cell.angle_alpha   90.00
_cell.angle_beta   90.00
_cell.angle_gamma   90.00
#
_symmetry.space_group_name_H-M   'P 1'
#
loop_
_entity.id
_entity.type
_entity.pdbx_description
1 polymer ?
#
loop_
_entity_poly.entity_id
_entity_poly.type
_entity_poly.pdbx_seq_one_letter_code
_entity_poly.pdbx_strand_id
1 'polypeptide(L)'
;MTPDHFPSLFCKEMSVGYANGIRVMSMTHTGEPGFMLYIPIEYALHVYNEVMSVGQKYGIRNAGYYALRSLRIEKFFAFWGQDINNLTTPLECGRESRVK
;
A
#
# COMPACT_ATOMS: atom_id res chain seq x y z
N MET A 1 -15.84 0.76 5.31
CA MET A 1 -15.41 2.06 4.74
C MET A 1 -15.83 2.07 3.29
N THR A 2 -16.69 2.99 2.87
CA THR A 2 -17.06 3.14 1.45
C THR A 2 -16.11 4.12 0.76
N PRO A 3 -16.01 4.11 -0.58
CA PRO A 3 -15.20 5.07 -1.33
C PRO A 3 -15.51 6.53 -0.98
N ASP A 4 -16.75 6.84 -0.56
CA ASP A 4 -17.17 8.19 -0.15
C ASP A 4 -16.51 8.65 1.16
N HIS A 5 -16.20 7.71 2.06
CA HIS A 5 -15.61 8.01 3.37
C HIS A 5 -14.09 7.93 3.36
N PHE A 6 -13.50 7.25 2.36
CA PHE A 6 -12.05 7.10 2.24
C PHE A 6 -11.67 6.98 0.75
N PRO A 7 -11.54 8.11 0.04
CA PRO A 7 -11.28 8.12 -1.39
C PRO A 7 -9.88 7.58 -1.72
N SER A 8 -9.60 7.33 -3.00
CA SER A 8 -8.27 6.90 -3.45
C SER A 8 -7.22 7.98 -3.18
N LEU A 9 -5.97 7.55 -2.88
CA LEU A 9 -4.86 8.46 -2.57
C LEU A 9 -5.13 9.38 -1.36
N PHE A 10 -5.91 8.90 -0.40
CA PHE A 10 -6.23 9.61 0.83
C PHE A 10 -5.40 9.07 2.00
N CYS A 11 -5.08 9.95 2.95
CA CYS A 11 -4.35 9.60 4.16
C CYS A 11 -5.06 10.19 5.38
N LYS A 12 -5.25 9.38 6.41
CA LYS A 12 -5.83 9.82 7.68
C LYS A 12 -5.22 9.06 8.85
N GLU A 13 -5.04 9.76 9.95
CA GLU A 13 -4.66 9.14 11.21
C GLU A 13 -5.91 8.58 11.92
N MET A 14 -5.84 7.34 12.37
CA MET A 14 -6.94 6.68 13.07
C MET A 14 -6.46 5.53 13.96
N SER A 15 -7.37 4.99 14.76
CA SER A 15 -7.10 3.81 15.57
C SER A 15 -7.31 2.52 14.76
N VAL A 16 -6.39 1.57 14.90
CA VAL A 16 -6.47 0.24 14.28
C VAL A 16 -6.03 -0.79 15.32
N GLY A 17 -6.88 -1.80 15.59
CA GLY A 17 -6.57 -2.83 16.59
C GLY A 17 -6.17 -2.23 17.94
N TYR A 18 -6.99 -1.32 18.48
CA TYR A 18 -6.76 -0.62 19.75
C TYR A 18 -5.48 0.24 19.87
N ALA A 19 -4.66 0.33 18.82
CA ALA A 19 -3.52 1.23 18.75
C ALA A 19 -3.93 2.56 18.10
N ASN A 20 -3.55 3.67 18.74
CA ASN A 20 -3.82 5.03 18.26
C ASN A 20 -2.64 5.55 17.42
N GLY A 21 -2.87 6.62 16.65
CA GLY A 21 -1.81 7.31 15.92
C GLY A 21 -1.33 6.61 14.65
N ILE A 22 -2.10 5.67 14.11
CA ILE A 22 -1.73 4.93 12.90
C ILE A 22 -2.14 5.74 11.67
N ARG A 23 -1.18 6.00 10.77
CA ARG A 23 -1.51 6.61 9.47
C ARG A 23 -1.98 5.52 8.52
N VAL A 24 -3.23 5.65 8.10
CA VAL A 24 -3.89 4.77 7.14
C VAL A 24 -3.94 5.48 5.81
N MET A 25 -3.47 4.82 4.75
CA MET A 25 -3.41 5.38 3.41
C MET A 25 -4.15 4.45 2.43
N SER A 26 -5.06 4.98 1.61
CA SER A 26 -5.77 4.22 0.56
C SER A 26 -4.94 4.13 -0.71
N MET A 27 -3.76 3.56 -0.57
CA MET A 27 -2.86 3.26 -1.67
C MET A 27 -2.16 1.92 -1.43
N THR A 28 -1.89 1.20 -2.51
CA THR A 28 -1.22 -0.11 -2.48
C THR A 28 -0.18 -0.17 -3.58
N HIS A 29 0.85 -1.00 -3.38
CA HIS A 29 1.83 -1.32 -4.42
C HIS A 29 1.40 -2.48 -5.32
N THR A 30 0.24 -3.09 -5.04
CA THR A 30 -0.32 -4.19 -5.83
C THR A 30 -1.35 -3.72 -6.85
N GLY A 31 -1.86 -2.50 -6.71
CA GLY A 31 -2.96 -1.95 -7.52
C GLY A 31 -4.32 -2.58 -7.24
N GLU A 32 -4.40 -3.39 -6.18
CA GLU A 32 -5.65 -3.94 -5.65
C GLU A 32 -6.20 -3.05 -4.52
N PRO A 33 -7.53 -3.06 -4.27
CA PRO A 33 -8.13 -2.32 -3.17
C PRO A 33 -7.51 -2.72 -1.83
N GLY A 34 -7.10 -1.73 -1.05
CA GLY A 34 -6.48 -1.97 0.24
C GLY A 34 -5.91 -0.70 0.85
N PHE A 35 -5.22 -0.89 1.98
CA PHE A 35 -4.62 0.19 2.74
C PHE A 35 -3.16 -0.11 3.05
N MET A 36 -2.36 0.95 3.12
CA MET A 36 -1.03 0.92 3.72
C MET A 36 -1.11 1.52 5.12
N LEU A 37 -0.52 0.83 6.08
CA LEU A 37 -0.52 1.21 7.49
C LEU A 37 0.90 1.58 7.91
N TYR A 38 1.10 2.83 8.34
CA TYR A 38 2.31 3.23 9.05
C TYR A 38 2.02 3.15 10.55
N ILE A 39 2.65 2.18 11.19
CA ILE A 39 2.38 1.80 12.58
C ILE A 39 3.61 2.14 13.43
N PRO A 40 3.44 2.85 14.57
CA PRO A 40 4.52 3.01 15.55
C PRO A 40 5.05 1.64 16.01
N ILE A 41 6.37 1.52 16.15
CA ILE A 41 7.05 0.23 16.32
C ILE A 41 6.53 -0.55 17.55
N GLU A 42 6.16 0.16 18.61
CA GLU A 42 5.60 -0.38 19.86
C GLU A 42 4.27 -1.13 19.65
N TYR A 43 3.52 -0.81 18.60
CA TYR A 43 2.22 -1.42 18.30
C TYR A 43 2.28 -2.41 17.14
N ALA A 44 3.40 -2.51 16.41
CA ALA A 44 3.49 -3.24 15.16
C ALA A 44 3.05 -4.72 15.29
N LEU A 45 3.53 -5.43 16.30
CA LEU A 45 3.19 -6.83 16.52
C LEU A 45 1.72 -7.01 16.93
N HIS A 46 1.21 -6.13 17.79
CA HIS A 46 -0.18 -6.17 18.24
C HIS A 46 -1.14 -5.98 17.06
N VAL A 47 -0.94 -4.92 16.28
CA VAL A 47 -1.78 -4.60 15.11
C VAL A 47 -1.72 -5.73 14.09
N TYR A 48 -0.54 -6.27 13.80
CA TYR A 48 -0.40 -7.42 12.89
C TYR A 48 -1.21 -8.63 13.38
N ASN A 49 -1.07 -9.01 14.65
CA ASN A 49 -1.79 -10.15 15.22
C ASN A 49 -3.31 -9.97 15.19
N GLU A 50 -3.81 -8.78 15.53
CA GLU A 50 -5.24 -8.45 15.47
C GLU A 50 -5.77 -8.55 14.03
N VAL A 51 -5.05 -7.98 13.06
CA VAL A 51 -5.44 -8.05 11.64
C VAL A 51 -5.44 -9.50 11.15
N MET A 52 -4.42 -10.28 11.49
CA MET A 52 -4.32 -11.69 11.10
C MET A 52 -5.40 -12.55 11.74
N SER A 53 -5.78 -12.26 12.99
CA SER A 53 -6.84 -12.96 13.72
C SER A 53 -8.21 -12.70 13.07
N VAL A 54 -8.59 -11.43 12.91
CA VAL A 54 -9.86 -11.04 12.27
C VAL A 54 -9.92 -11.47 10.81
N GLY A 55 -8.77 -11.47 10.12
CA GLY A 55 -8.64 -11.84 8.73
C GLY A 55 -8.83 -13.34 8.44
N GLN A 56 -8.76 -14.23 9.44
CA GLN A 56 -8.87 -15.68 9.22
C GLN A 56 -10.16 -16.07 8.50
N LYS A 57 -11.29 -15.45 8.88
CA LYS A 57 -12.59 -15.71 8.25
C LYS A 57 -12.67 -15.29 6.77
N TYR A 58 -11.72 -14.48 6.30
CA TYR A 58 -11.58 -14.06 4.91
C TYR A 58 -10.43 -14.78 4.18
N GLY A 59 -9.76 -15.74 4.83
CA GLY A 59 -8.63 -16.46 4.26
C GLY A 59 -7.37 -15.61 4.13
N ILE A 60 -7.13 -14.68 5.07
CA ILE A 60 -5.93 -13.83 5.07
C ILE A 60 -4.65 -14.67 5.02
N ARG A 61 -3.68 -14.22 4.23
CA ARG A 61 -2.38 -14.88 4.08
C ARG A 61 -1.28 -13.83 4.00
N ASN A 62 -0.11 -14.20 4.49
CA ASN A 62 1.09 -13.41 4.26
C ASN A 62 1.52 -13.52 2.80
N ALA A 63 1.95 -12.40 2.24
CA ALA A 63 2.52 -12.32 0.90
C ALA A 63 3.97 -11.82 1.00
N GLY A 64 4.88 -12.52 0.34
CA GLY A 64 6.28 -12.12 0.28
C GLY A 64 6.54 -11.03 -0.76
N TYR A 65 7.75 -10.46 -0.71
CA TYR A 65 8.18 -9.39 -1.61
C TYR A 65 8.10 -9.77 -3.10
N TYR A 66 8.43 -11.02 -3.48
CA TYR A 66 8.36 -11.44 -4.88
C TYR A 66 6.94 -11.43 -5.46
N ALA A 67 5.93 -11.81 -4.66
CA ALA A 67 4.53 -11.73 -5.08
C ALA A 67 4.13 -10.26 -5.31
N LEU A 68 4.46 -9.37 -4.37
CA LEU A 68 4.22 -7.94 -4.51
C LEU A 68 4.92 -7.35 -5.74
N ARG A 69 6.16 -7.80 -6.00
CA ARG A 69 6.92 -7.40 -7.19
C ARG A 69 6.32 -7.92 -8.50
N SER A 70 5.63 -9.05 -8.50
CA SER A 70 4.89 -9.51 -9.69
C SER A 70 3.67 -8.62 -9.94
N LEU A 71 2.86 -8.39 -8.91
CA LEU A 71 1.63 -7.59 -9.00
C LEU A 71 1.90 -6.15 -9.46
N ARG A 72 2.98 -5.53 -8.97
CA ARG A 72 3.35 -4.18 -9.39
C ARG A 72 3.70 -4.11 -10.89
N ILE A 73 4.26 -5.18 -11.46
CA ILE A 73 4.60 -5.25 -12.89
C ILE A 73 3.32 -5.37 -13.71
N GLU A 74 2.38 -6.21 -13.30
CA GLU A 74 1.07 -6.36 -13.95
C GLU A 74 0.29 -5.05 -14.04
N LYS A 75 0.45 -4.16 -13.04
CA LYS A 75 -0.18 -2.83 -12.99
C LYS A 75 0.71 -1.70 -13.52
N PHE A 76 1.90 -2.01 -14.00
CA PHE A 76 2.90 -1.06 -14.48
C PHE A 76 3.21 0.08 -13.49
N PHE A 77 3.45 -0.30 -12.23
CA PHE A 77 4.01 0.62 -11.24
C PHE A 77 5.52 0.67 -11.42
N ALA A 78 6.00 1.80 -11.96
CA ALA A 78 7.42 2.01 -12.18
C ALA A 78 8.21 2.00 -10.87
N PHE A 79 9.34 1.32 -10.92
CA PHE A 79 10.27 1.14 -9.82
C PHE A 79 11.55 1.94 -10.10
N TRP A 80 11.92 2.80 -9.15
CA TRP A 80 13.15 3.58 -9.24
C TRP A 80 14.37 2.67 -9.29
N GLY A 81 15.29 2.94 -10.22
CA GLY A 81 16.49 2.15 -10.47
C GLY A 81 16.30 0.96 -11.42
N GLN A 82 15.06 0.60 -11.78
CA GLN A 82 14.79 -0.41 -12.82
C GLN A 82 14.06 0.19 -14.03
N ASP A 83 12.88 0.77 -13.82
CA ASP A 83 12.05 1.29 -14.92
C ASP A 83 12.24 2.80 -15.12
N ILE A 84 12.68 3.50 -14.07
CA ILE A 84 12.98 4.93 -14.11
C ILE A 84 14.27 5.19 -13.34
N ASN A 85 15.15 6.00 -13.91
CA ASN A 85 16.42 6.39 -13.32
C ASN A 85 16.83 7.78 -13.85
N ASN A 86 18.06 8.21 -13.58
CA ASN A 86 18.60 9.49 -14.05
C ASN A 86 18.83 9.57 -15.57
N LEU A 87 18.74 8.46 -16.30
CA LEU A 87 18.90 8.36 -17.75
C LEU A 87 17.57 8.19 -18.50
N THR A 88 16.45 8.03 -17.80
CA THR A 88 15.13 7.79 -18.40
C THR A 88 14.16 8.87 -17.97
N THR A 89 13.56 9.56 -18.94
CA THR A 89 12.57 10.60 -18.71
C THR A 89 11.21 10.00 -18.32
N PRO A 90 10.35 10.76 -17.61
CA PRO A 90 8.98 10.32 -17.32
C PRO A 90 8.15 10.01 -18.58
N LEU A 91 8.46 10.63 -19.72
CA LEU A 91 7.81 10.34 -21.00
C LEU A 91 8.21 8.96 -21.54
N GLU A 92 9.51 8.63 -21.51
CA GLU A 92 10.02 7.34 -22.00
C GLU A 92 9.49 6.14 -21.21
N CYS A 93 9.16 6.33 -19.92
CA CYS A 93 8.57 5.29 -19.09
C CYS A 93 7.04 5.37 -18.96
N GLY A 94 6.36 6.18 -19.78
CA GLY A 94 4.89 6.27 -19.83
C GLY A 94 4.26 6.84 -18.55
N ARG A 95 4.92 7.80 -17.91
CA ARG A 95 4.49 8.48 -16.67
C ARG A 95 4.42 10.00 -16.81
N GLU A 96 4.24 10.50 -18.01
CA GLU A 96 4.07 11.93 -18.32
C GLU A 96 2.92 12.56 -17.52
N SER A 97 1.84 11.82 -17.27
CA SER A 97 0.70 12.26 -16.43
C SER A 97 1.06 12.58 -14.97
N ARG A 98 2.27 12.23 -14.52
CA ARG A 98 2.76 12.50 -13.17
C ARG A 98 3.64 13.75 -13.08
N VAL A 99 3.92 14.40 -14.21
CA VAL A 99 4.66 15.66 -14.31
C VAL A 99 3.66 16.78 -14.60
N LYS A 100 3.73 17.88 -13.84
CA LYS A 100 2.86 19.05 -14.02
C LYS A 100 3.42 19.99 -15.08
#